data_AF-A0A7C0VTS7-F1
#
_entry.id   AF-A0A7C0VTS7-F1
#
_cell.length_a   1.000
_cell.length_b   1.000
_cell.length_c   1.000
_cell.angle_alpha   90.00
_cell.angle_beta   90.00
_cell.angle_gamma   90.00
#
_symmetry.space_group_name_H-M   'P 1'
#
loop_
_entity.id
_entity.type
_entity.pdbx_description
1 polymer ?
#
loop_
_entity_poly.entity_id
_entity_poly.type
_entity_poly.pdbx_seq_one_letter_code
_entity_poly.pdbx_strand_id
1 'polypeptide(L)'
;MDINRFIINLEVSSLFHDIGKLSHEFILSKDPNSPIKDSHAVLILNDPFPSNLRRFLFTPLKERFNEIDLISDGIAPIHFICAHHGCERCKYKEKCRTFDKNPLIKLLQVADRFDSSNPPNSGKQEFNKTFLSNFFLKERRVDYVSLSYLRIRLEKFVDLFFKEFRRDKIIWALKLFLKEGISDTRRGANDIDLFSHSYAVSSIFKALLFDHLYFGYPFPETIFDVNLRFLKTKKKEKRRIEEEIAFGNEIFSIEDTSFFLIGQGIDNLFLKLHSIEGEIVDEVFVEKTEKIYPHPLKPDEILSTLLVKTPQDIGMTFEEMVNGVKEIIDFGRFKELERLKIRERGLKKHIKNLRKGNKSREIQIKLKILRKVRSRINYLKRVVKGRANIKKIEKFLSLTLAPIRPPSINRFSEFLLSLMNRKKMNVREITLKIFLNKPVIISRIVKYGSDIKMVNSLEEIPKFYGKIKFGRRYVSGRYFTVRKIRLEKGKVKIRFDNFDIEIPLSYNGNEIDKLNLYFFLKGKRKGDLSFYLGKGRSLVHITEIKEGDRIKVIKP
;
A
#
# COMPACT_ATOMS: atom_id res chain seq x y z
N MET A 1 -18.01 17.81 21.03
CA MET A 1 -16.68 18.46 21.16
C MET A 1 -15.60 17.52 21.70
N ASP A 2 -15.96 16.37 22.27
CA ASP A 2 -14.97 15.38 22.76
C ASP A 2 -14.51 14.38 21.68
N ILE A 3 -15.39 14.00 20.75
CA ILE A 3 -15.10 13.02 19.69
C ILE A 3 -13.90 13.45 18.81
N ASN A 4 -13.82 14.70 18.37
CA ASN A 4 -12.68 15.15 17.55
C ASN A 4 -11.36 15.10 18.33
N ARG A 5 -11.39 15.48 19.61
CA ARG A 5 -10.21 15.40 20.49
C ARG A 5 -9.79 13.95 20.68
N PHE A 6 -10.74 13.05 20.87
CA PHE A 6 -10.51 11.61 20.95
C PHE A 6 -9.87 11.07 19.66
N ILE A 7 -10.42 11.41 18.48
CA ILE A 7 -9.88 11.01 17.18
C ILE A 7 -8.43 11.50 17.02
N ILE A 8 -8.15 12.77 17.31
CA ILE A 8 -6.78 13.32 17.21
C ILE A 8 -5.84 12.65 18.24
N ASN A 9 -6.33 12.33 19.44
CA ASN A 9 -5.54 11.63 20.44
C ASN A 9 -5.13 10.23 19.96
N LEU A 10 -6.06 9.51 19.33
CA LEU A 10 -5.80 8.19 18.76
C LEU A 10 -5.01 8.24 17.45
N GLU A 11 -5.14 9.30 16.66
CA GLU A 11 -4.26 9.57 15.52
C GLU A 11 -2.81 9.64 16.01
N VAL A 12 -2.53 10.44 17.03
CA VAL A 12 -1.20 10.54 17.65
C VAL A 12 -0.78 9.20 18.22
N SER A 13 -1.64 8.49 18.94
CA SER A 13 -1.32 7.16 19.49
C SER A 13 -0.90 6.16 18.40
N SER A 14 -1.63 6.12 17.29
CA SER A 14 -1.33 5.29 16.12
C SER A 14 -0.04 5.69 15.41
N LEU A 15 0.38 6.96 15.43
CA LEU A 15 1.67 7.37 14.84
C LEU A 15 2.87 6.76 15.57
N PHE A 16 2.75 6.52 16.87
CA PHE A 16 3.81 5.94 17.70
C PHE A 16 3.89 4.40 17.60
N HIS A 17 2.93 3.72 16.94
CA HIS A 17 2.78 2.25 17.03
C HIS A 17 4.07 1.47 16.78
N ASP A 18 4.89 1.91 15.82
CA ASP A 18 6.13 1.24 15.42
C ASP A 18 7.40 2.01 15.83
N ILE A 19 7.32 2.96 16.77
CA ILE A 19 8.45 3.80 17.19
C ILE A 19 9.67 2.98 17.64
N GLY A 20 9.47 1.78 18.17
CA GLY A 20 10.55 0.87 18.56
C GLY A 20 11.46 0.43 17.41
N LYS A 21 11.02 0.53 16.15
CA LYS A 21 11.85 0.28 14.96
C LYS A 21 12.97 1.30 14.80
N LEU A 22 12.87 2.46 15.46
CA LEU A 22 13.97 3.42 15.58
C LEU A 22 14.99 2.92 16.64
N SER A 23 15.55 1.73 16.42
CA SER A 23 16.58 1.12 17.26
C SER A 23 17.55 0.30 16.41
N HIS A 24 18.82 0.26 16.81
CA HIS A 24 19.80 -0.62 16.18
C HIS A 24 19.43 -2.11 16.34
N GLU A 25 18.82 -2.47 17.48
CA GLU A 25 18.37 -3.84 17.78
C GLU A 25 17.32 -4.32 16.76
N PHE A 26 16.46 -3.42 16.26
CA PHE A 26 15.51 -3.76 15.22
C PHE A 26 16.24 -4.18 13.95
N ILE A 27 17.21 -3.39 13.47
CA ILE A 27 18.00 -3.72 12.28
C ILE A 27 18.74 -5.05 12.49
N LEU A 28 19.34 -5.24 13.67
CA LEU A 28 20.07 -6.45 14.02
C LEU A 28 19.17 -7.69 14.06
N SER A 29 17.92 -7.57 14.54
CA SER A 29 16.94 -8.66 14.54
C SER A 29 16.44 -9.05 13.14
N LYS A 30 16.72 -8.21 12.14
CA LYS A 30 16.34 -8.46 10.75
C LYS A 30 17.49 -8.96 9.89
N ASP A 31 18.71 -8.99 10.41
CA ASP A 31 19.84 -9.58 9.71
C ASP A 31 19.56 -11.08 9.42
N PRO A 32 19.80 -11.57 8.20
CA PRO A 32 19.56 -12.97 7.83
C PRO A 32 20.26 -14.00 8.71
N ASN A 33 21.44 -13.65 9.25
CA ASN A 33 22.32 -14.52 10.04
C ASN A 33 22.18 -14.28 11.54
N SER A 34 21.33 -13.33 11.97
CA SER A 34 21.16 -13.00 13.38
C SER A 34 20.21 -13.97 14.08
N PRO A 35 20.57 -14.51 15.25
CA PRO A 35 19.68 -15.33 16.08
C PRO A 35 18.66 -14.48 16.87
N ILE A 36 18.80 -13.15 16.84
CA ILE A 36 18.00 -12.23 17.66
C ILE A 36 16.58 -12.13 17.11
N LYS A 37 15.59 -12.40 17.96
CA LYS A 37 14.18 -12.24 17.61
C LYS A 37 13.77 -10.77 17.63
N ASP A 38 12.90 -10.41 16.69
CA ASP A 38 12.34 -9.07 16.61
C ASP A 38 11.45 -8.75 17.82
N SER A 39 11.86 -7.74 18.59
CA SER A 39 11.24 -7.29 19.84
C SER A 39 10.90 -5.79 19.83
N HIS A 40 10.86 -5.12 18.67
CA HIS A 40 10.66 -3.66 18.59
C HIS A 40 9.45 -3.13 19.39
N ALA A 41 8.38 -3.93 19.46
CA ALA A 41 7.19 -3.68 20.28
C ALA A 41 7.46 -3.38 21.77
N VAL A 42 8.59 -3.85 22.32
CA VAL A 42 8.95 -3.68 23.73
C VAL A 42 10.26 -2.93 23.95
N LEU A 43 11.02 -2.62 22.90
CA LEU A 43 12.30 -1.92 23.03
C LEU A 43 12.13 -0.54 23.69
N ILE A 44 11.02 0.14 23.42
CA ILE A 44 10.72 1.44 24.05
C ILE A 44 10.44 1.33 25.56
N LEU A 45 10.07 0.15 26.05
CA LEU A 45 9.76 -0.08 27.47
C LEU A 45 11.01 -0.33 28.31
N ASN A 46 12.18 -0.30 27.69
CA ASN A 46 13.47 -0.42 28.36
C ASN A 46 14.02 0.96 28.79
N ASP A 47 13.53 2.05 28.17
CA ASP A 47 13.99 3.40 28.44
C ASP A 47 13.02 4.14 29.40
N PRO A 48 13.53 5.05 30.25
CA PRO A 48 12.67 5.94 31.04
C PRO A 48 12.04 7.00 30.14
N PHE A 49 10.71 7.06 30.12
CA PHE A 49 9.98 8.10 29.40
C PHE A 49 10.01 9.46 30.12
N PRO A 50 10.17 10.57 29.39
CA PRO A 50 9.86 11.92 29.88
C PRO A 50 8.44 12.03 30.46
N SER A 51 8.22 12.94 31.41
CA SER A 51 7.02 12.93 32.26
C SER A 51 5.71 13.16 31.51
N ASN A 52 5.65 14.09 30.56
CA ASN A 52 4.42 14.38 29.81
C ASN A 52 4.11 13.26 28.81
N LEU A 53 5.13 12.76 28.11
CA LEU A 53 5.01 11.61 27.21
C LEU A 53 4.60 10.36 27.98
N ARG A 54 5.19 10.11 29.16
CA ARG A 54 4.79 9.01 30.04
C ARG A 54 3.32 9.14 30.44
N ARG A 55 2.89 10.33 30.88
CA ARG A 55 1.49 10.58 31.21
C ARG A 55 0.59 10.27 30.01
N PHE A 56 0.92 10.77 28.82
CA PHE A 56 0.15 10.49 27.61
C PHE A 56 0.06 8.99 27.29
N LEU A 57 1.18 8.27 27.34
CA LEU A 57 1.27 6.86 26.96
C LEU A 57 0.55 5.92 27.94
N PHE A 58 0.65 6.21 29.24
CA PHE A 58 0.22 5.29 30.29
C PHE A 58 -1.13 5.64 30.92
N THR A 59 -1.64 6.86 30.78
CA THR A 59 -2.99 7.20 31.25
C THR A 59 -4.05 6.48 30.41
N PRO A 60 -4.95 5.68 31.01
CA PRO A 60 -6.07 5.07 30.31
C PRO A 60 -6.90 6.07 29.50
N LEU A 61 -7.38 5.65 28.33
CA LEU A 61 -8.19 6.49 27.46
C LEU A 61 -9.52 6.87 28.13
N LYS A 62 -10.11 5.97 28.93
CA LYS A 62 -11.38 6.20 29.62
C LYS A 62 -11.28 7.28 30.71
N GLU A 63 -10.09 7.49 31.27
CA GLU A 63 -9.84 8.61 32.21
C GLU A 63 -9.83 9.97 31.51
N ARG A 64 -9.56 9.99 30.19
CA ARG A 64 -9.49 11.22 29.39
C ARG A 64 -10.77 11.49 28.60
N PHE A 65 -11.50 10.44 28.26
CA PHE A 65 -12.63 10.44 27.33
C PHE A 65 -13.74 9.52 27.87
N ASN A 66 -14.21 9.78 29.08
CA ASN A 66 -15.17 8.92 29.79
C ASN A 66 -16.54 8.82 29.10
N GLU A 67 -16.87 9.78 28.22
CA GLU A 67 -18.13 9.81 27.47
C GLU A 67 -18.13 8.96 26.18
N ILE A 68 -16.99 8.35 25.81
CA ILE A 68 -16.92 7.51 24.60
C ILE A 68 -17.10 6.04 24.99
N ASP A 69 -18.29 5.50 24.70
CA ASP A 69 -18.68 4.11 25.02
C ASP A 69 -17.78 3.02 24.40
N LEU A 70 -17.08 3.35 23.30
CA LEU A 70 -16.17 2.42 22.60
C LEU A 70 -14.94 2.04 23.45
N ILE A 71 -14.62 2.81 24.49
CA ILE A 71 -13.38 2.66 25.25
C ILE A 71 -13.54 1.58 26.33
N SER A 72 -12.84 0.46 26.14
CA SER A 72 -12.72 -0.58 27.18
C SER A 72 -11.94 -0.07 28.40
N ASP A 73 -12.22 -0.60 29.58
CA ASP A 73 -11.46 -0.25 30.78
C ASP A 73 -9.96 -0.56 30.62
N GLY A 74 -9.11 0.37 31.03
CA GLY A 74 -7.65 0.20 31.08
C GLY A 74 -6.88 0.32 29.76
N ILE A 75 -7.53 0.42 28.58
CA ILE A 75 -6.81 0.66 27.33
C ILE A 75 -6.16 2.06 27.35
N ALA A 76 -4.93 2.15 26.87
CA ALA A 76 -4.08 3.35 26.89
C ALA A 76 -3.20 3.38 25.63
N PRO A 77 -2.67 4.54 25.20
CA PRO A 77 -1.85 4.65 23.98
C PRO A 77 -0.63 3.72 23.94
N ILE A 78 -0.03 3.37 25.08
CA ILE A 78 1.06 2.38 25.11
C ILE A 78 0.65 1.02 24.51
N HIS A 79 -0.64 0.65 24.59
CA HIS A 79 -1.16 -0.58 24.01
C HIS A 79 -1.20 -0.54 22.48
N PHE A 80 -1.24 0.65 21.87
CA PHE A 80 -1.14 0.81 20.42
C PHE A 80 0.28 0.49 19.92
N ILE A 81 1.27 0.42 20.81
CA ILE A 81 2.67 0.09 20.47
C ILE A 81 2.98 -1.39 20.72
N CYS A 82 2.39 -2.00 21.76
CA CYS A 82 2.71 -3.38 22.12
C CYS A 82 1.65 -4.40 21.66
N ALA A 83 0.36 -4.08 21.76
CA ALA A 83 -0.71 -5.07 21.59
C ALA A 83 -1.04 -5.32 20.11
N HIS A 84 -0.79 -4.38 19.19
CA HIS A 84 -1.08 -4.59 17.76
C HIS A 84 -0.18 -5.67 17.13
N HIS A 85 1.01 -5.91 17.67
CA HIS A 85 1.86 -7.04 17.27
C HIS A 85 1.46 -8.40 17.88
N GLY A 86 0.46 -8.43 18.76
CA GLY A 86 0.06 -9.58 19.55
C GLY A 86 0.71 -9.59 20.94
N CYS A 87 -0.10 -9.91 21.97
CA CYS A 87 0.31 -9.78 23.37
C CYS A 87 1.36 -10.80 23.84
N GLU A 88 1.69 -11.82 23.05
CA GLU A 88 2.81 -12.73 23.34
C GLU A 88 4.17 -12.03 23.39
N ARG A 89 4.29 -10.89 22.70
CA ARG A 89 5.51 -10.08 22.62
C ARG A 89 5.54 -8.94 23.64
N CYS A 90 4.44 -8.67 24.33
CA CYS A 90 4.33 -7.56 25.27
C CYS A 90 5.05 -7.85 26.60
N LYS A 91 5.66 -6.84 27.23
CA LYS A 91 6.27 -6.95 28.58
C LYS A 91 5.21 -7.20 29.67
N TYR A 92 3.94 -6.88 29.39
CA TYR A 92 2.80 -7.02 30.31
C TYR A 92 1.89 -8.22 29.94
N LYS A 93 2.46 -9.36 29.54
CA LYS A 93 1.73 -10.49 28.91
C LYS A 93 0.40 -10.87 29.57
N GLU A 94 0.36 -10.93 30.89
CA GLU A 94 -0.84 -11.32 31.64
C GLU A 94 -1.95 -10.26 31.60
N LYS A 95 -1.60 -8.97 31.70
CA LYS A 95 -2.55 -7.85 31.58
C LYS A 95 -2.88 -7.50 30.11
N CYS A 96 -2.01 -7.86 29.16
CA CYS A 96 -2.15 -7.50 27.75
C CYS A 96 -3.15 -8.38 27.01
N ARG A 97 -3.23 -9.69 27.31
CA ARG A 97 -4.05 -10.67 26.55
C ARG A 97 -5.53 -10.30 26.39
N THR A 98 -6.03 -9.31 27.11
CA THR A 98 -7.39 -8.75 26.97
C THR A 98 -7.48 -7.68 25.88
N PHE A 99 -6.39 -6.95 25.56
CA PHE A 99 -6.40 -5.79 24.67
C PHE A 99 -6.15 -6.11 23.20
N ASP A 100 -5.56 -7.25 22.85
CA ASP A 100 -5.36 -7.64 21.44
C ASP A 100 -6.70 -7.87 20.68
N LYS A 101 -7.78 -8.11 21.42
CA LYS A 101 -9.17 -8.20 20.95
C LYS A 101 -9.92 -6.87 21.01
N ASN A 102 -9.33 -5.81 21.56
CA ASN A 102 -9.98 -4.51 21.63
C ASN A 102 -10.25 -3.97 20.19
N PRO A 103 -11.43 -3.39 19.92
CA PRO A 103 -11.79 -2.89 18.59
C PRO A 103 -10.80 -1.88 18.00
N LEU A 104 -10.23 -0.97 18.82
CA LEU A 104 -9.25 0.02 18.39
C LEU A 104 -7.91 -0.65 18.01
N ILE A 105 -7.47 -1.65 18.77
CA ILE A 105 -6.25 -2.40 18.45
C ILE A 105 -6.47 -3.23 17.18
N LYS A 106 -7.65 -3.84 16.99
CA LYS A 106 -8.01 -4.51 15.74
C LYS A 106 -8.03 -3.55 14.55
N LEU A 107 -8.57 -2.36 14.73
CA LEU A 107 -8.56 -1.33 13.70
C LEU A 107 -7.13 -0.95 13.30
N LEU A 108 -6.23 -0.74 14.28
CA LEU A 108 -4.81 -0.48 14.03
C LEU A 108 -4.13 -1.63 13.28
N GLN A 109 -4.39 -2.89 13.67
CA GLN A 109 -3.89 -4.07 12.95
C GLN A 109 -4.34 -4.12 11.50
N VAL A 110 -5.58 -3.73 11.21
CA VAL A 110 -6.09 -3.66 9.84
C VAL A 110 -5.45 -2.52 9.07
N ALA A 111 -5.28 -1.34 9.68
CA ALA A 111 -4.61 -0.20 9.08
C ALA A 111 -3.14 -0.50 8.72
N ASP A 112 -2.39 -1.11 9.64
CA ASP A 112 -1.00 -1.53 9.44
C ASP A 112 -0.85 -2.56 8.31
N ARG A 113 -1.72 -3.58 8.28
CA ARG A 113 -1.76 -4.58 7.20
C ARG A 113 -2.20 -3.99 5.86
N PHE A 114 -3.07 -3.00 5.86
CA PHE A 114 -3.53 -2.34 4.63
C PHE A 114 -2.40 -1.52 4.00
N ASP A 115 -1.56 -0.88 4.81
CA ASP A 115 -0.36 -0.15 4.34
C ASP A 115 0.89 -1.05 4.21
N SER A 116 0.77 -2.36 4.39
CA SER A 116 1.92 -3.24 4.27
C SER A 116 2.37 -3.40 2.81
N SER A 117 3.68 -3.36 2.58
CA SER A 117 4.26 -3.85 1.33
C SER A 117 4.18 -5.38 1.26
N ASN A 118 4.36 -5.96 0.07
CA ASN A 118 4.44 -7.40 -0.13
C ASN A 118 5.83 -7.87 -0.61
N PRO A 119 6.94 -7.57 0.07
CA PRO A 119 8.25 -8.13 -0.32
C PRO A 119 8.31 -9.64 -0.02
N PRO A 120 9.26 -10.39 -0.60
CA PRO A 120 9.45 -11.80 -0.27
C PRO A 120 10.08 -11.92 1.13
N ASN A 121 10.14 -13.13 1.71
CA ASN A 121 10.86 -13.34 2.97
C ASN A 121 12.39 -13.33 2.76
N SER A 122 12.83 -13.67 1.54
CA SER A 122 14.19 -13.48 1.05
C SER A 122 14.47 -11.99 0.81
N GLY A 123 15.75 -11.62 0.62
CA GLY A 123 16.14 -10.24 0.32
C GLY A 123 16.11 -9.28 1.52
N LYS A 124 16.14 -9.81 2.75
CA LYS A 124 16.51 -9.05 3.95
C LYS A 124 17.94 -8.55 3.79
N GLN A 125 18.17 -7.30 4.17
CA GLN A 125 19.50 -6.70 4.12
C GLN A 125 20.33 -7.13 5.33
N GLU A 126 21.63 -7.37 5.12
CA GLU A 126 22.59 -7.58 6.22
C GLU A 126 22.62 -6.32 7.11
N PHE A 127 22.90 -6.51 8.40
CA PHE A 127 22.92 -5.46 9.42
C PHE A 127 23.78 -4.28 9.01
N ASN A 128 25.01 -4.55 8.58
CA ASN A 128 25.97 -3.54 8.15
C ASN A 128 25.72 -3.04 6.71
N LYS A 129 24.79 -3.63 5.95
CA LYS A 129 24.46 -3.24 4.57
C LYS A 129 22.97 -2.96 4.41
N THR A 130 22.36 -2.33 5.40
CA THR A 130 20.97 -1.88 5.33
C THR A 130 20.88 -0.50 4.69
N PHE A 131 20.10 -0.41 3.62
CA PHE A 131 19.85 0.81 2.86
C PHE A 131 18.37 1.19 2.92
N LEU A 132 18.13 2.49 3.02
CA LEU A 132 16.83 3.13 2.83
C LEU A 132 16.85 3.82 1.46
N SER A 133 15.86 3.53 0.64
CA SER A 133 15.68 4.14 -0.66
C SER A 133 14.65 5.27 -0.62
N ASN A 134 14.81 6.26 -1.48
CA ASN A 134 13.74 7.20 -1.80
C ASN A 134 12.81 6.58 -2.86
N PHE A 135 11.69 7.25 -3.15
CA PHE A 135 10.70 6.78 -4.12
C PHE A 135 11.29 6.57 -5.54
N PHE A 136 12.32 7.34 -5.89
CA PHE A 136 13.03 7.28 -7.17
C PHE A 136 14.24 6.33 -7.13
N LEU A 137 14.29 5.44 -6.15
CA LEU A 137 15.34 4.44 -5.94
C LEU A 137 16.72 4.99 -5.54
N LYS A 138 16.80 6.24 -5.10
CA LYS A 138 18.04 6.79 -4.54
C LYS A 138 18.24 6.24 -3.13
N GLU A 139 19.25 5.40 -2.94
CA GLU A 139 19.53 4.73 -1.67
C GLU A 139 20.52 5.55 -0.83
N ARG A 140 20.37 5.45 0.48
CA ARG A 140 21.36 5.86 1.47
C ARG A 140 21.53 4.74 2.48
N ARG A 141 22.73 4.57 3.02
CA ARG A 141 22.97 3.62 4.10
C ARG A 141 22.27 4.14 5.36
N VAL A 142 21.60 3.25 6.08
CA VAL A 142 21.02 3.57 7.39
C VAL A 142 22.14 3.62 8.42
N ASP A 143 22.25 4.73 9.14
CA ASP A 143 23.16 4.84 10.28
C ASP A 143 22.54 4.16 11.51
N TYR A 144 22.68 2.83 11.56
CA TYR A 144 22.08 2.02 12.62
C TYR A 144 22.62 2.37 14.01
N VAL A 145 23.87 2.86 14.13
CA VAL A 145 24.49 3.21 15.42
C VAL A 145 23.72 4.37 16.07
N SER A 146 23.28 5.33 15.26
CA SER A 146 22.56 6.50 15.75
C SER A 146 21.09 6.25 16.11
N LEU A 147 20.45 5.17 15.61
CA LEU A 147 18.99 5.02 15.68
C LEU A 147 18.44 5.02 17.11
N SER A 148 19.06 4.27 18.03
CA SER A 148 18.60 4.22 19.43
C SER A 148 18.78 5.58 20.13
N TYR A 149 19.84 6.31 19.79
CA TYR A 149 20.05 7.67 20.28
C TYR A 149 19.02 8.65 19.70
N LEU A 150 18.68 8.53 18.42
CA LEU A 150 17.62 9.31 17.77
C LEU A 150 16.26 9.07 18.43
N ARG A 151 15.93 7.84 18.84
CA ARG A 151 14.71 7.53 19.60
C ARG A 151 14.63 8.28 20.91
N ILE A 152 15.68 8.19 21.74
CA ILE A 152 15.72 8.88 23.04
C ILE A 152 15.61 10.41 22.85
N ARG A 153 16.25 10.97 21.81
CA ARG A 153 16.11 12.39 21.49
C ARG A 153 14.70 12.76 21.03
N LEU A 154 14.08 11.95 20.19
CA LEU A 154 12.70 12.13 19.75
C LEU A 154 11.76 12.16 20.97
N GLU A 155 11.88 11.21 21.89
CA GLU A 155 11.05 11.13 23.10
C GLU A 155 11.18 12.38 23.96
N LYS A 156 12.40 12.86 24.21
CA LYS A 156 12.66 14.12 24.95
C LYS A 156 12.11 15.34 24.22
N PHE A 157 12.26 15.39 22.89
CA PHE A 157 11.85 16.53 22.10
C PHE A 157 10.33 16.63 21.96
N VAL A 158 9.65 15.49 21.79
CA VAL A 158 8.19 15.46 21.66
C VAL A 158 7.47 15.72 22.98
N ASP A 159 8.10 15.40 24.12
CA ASP A 159 7.58 15.69 25.46
C ASP A 159 7.21 17.16 25.64
N LEU A 160 8.02 18.07 25.08
CA LEU A 160 7.79 19.51 25.09
C LEU A 160 6.43 19.89 24.49
N PHE A 161 5.93 19.09 23.54
CA PHE A 161 4.67 19.33 22.85
C PHE A 161 3.50 18.56 23.47
N PHE A 162 3.75 17.57 24.34
CA PHE A 162 2.70 16.84 25.04
C PHE A 162 2.11 17.63 26.22
N LYS A 163 2.86 18.56 26.81
CA LYS A 163 2.36 19.44 27.89
C LYS A 163 1.06 20.17 27.50
N GLU A 164 1.00 20.68 26.27
CA GLU A 164 -0.16 21.39 25.70
C GLU A 164 -0.85 20.58 24.58
N PHE A 165 -0.43 19.33 24.36
CA PHE A 165 -0.88 18.47 23.27
C PHE A 165 -0.92 19.17 21.90
N ARG A 166 0.23 19.69 21.45
CA ARG A 166 0.35 20.41 20.17
C ARG A 166 0.53 19.45 19.00
N ARG A 167 -0.59 18.90 18.48
CA ARG A 167 -0.63 17.89 17.39
C ARG A 167 0.37 18.15 16.27
N ASP A 168 0.32 19.31 15.62
CA ASP A 168 1.17 19.62 14.47
C ASP A 168 2.67 19.61 14.80
N LYS A 169 3.03 20.04 16.01
CA LYS A 169 4.42 20.02 16.48
C LYS A 169 4.86 18.60 16.81
N ILE A 170 3.98 17.77 17.36
CA ILE A 170 4.21 16.34 17.59
C ILE A 170 4.46 15.62 16.25
N ILE A 171 3.59 15.81 15.25
CA ILE A 171 3.74 15.21 13.92
C ILE A 171 5.02 15.69 13.23
N TRP A 172 5.33 16.99 13.35
CA TRP A 172 6.56 17.55 12.81
C TRP A 172 7.81 16.94 13.45
N ALA A 173 7.83 16.79 14.79
CA ALA A 173 8.92 16.13 15.49
C ALA A 173 9.07 14.67 15.04
N LEU A 174 7.97 13.91 15.01
CA LEU A 174 7.98 12.53 14.51
C LEU A 174 8.52 12.45 13.09
N LYS A 175 8.13 13.37 12.21
CA LYS A 175 8.64 13.45 10.83
C LYS A 175 10.14 13.69 10.78
N LEU A 176 10.67 14.54 11.65
CA LEU A 176 12.10 14.86 11.67
C LEU A 176 12.95 13.64 12.02
N PHE A 177 12.55 12.87 13.03
CA PHE A 177 13.34 11.74 13.53
C PHE A 177 13.02 10.41 12.84
N LEU A 178 11.74 10.08 12.62
CA LEU A 178 11.35 8.80 12.02
C LEU A 178 11.68 8.68 10.53
N LYS A 179 11.99 9.79 9.83
CA LYS A 179 12.52 9.73 8.46
C LYS A 179 13.91 9.10 8.36
N GLU A 180 14.63 9.02 9.48
CA GLU A 180 15.92 8.34 9.59
C GLU A 180 15.78 6.82 9.76
N GLY A 181 14.62 6.37 10.25
CA GLY A 181 14.30 4.96 10.38
C GLY A 181 13.77 4.33 9.09
N ILE A 182 13.92 3.01 8.98
CA ILE A 182 13.38 2.20 7.89
C ILE A 182 12.15 1.43 8.36
N SER A 183 11.09 1.39 7.55
CA SER A 183 9.88 0.62 7.89
C SER A 183 10.08 -0.88 7.69
N ASP A 184 10.80 -1.26 6.63
CA ASP A 184 11.05 -2.64 6.22
C ASP A 184 12.48 -2.82 5.70
N THR A 185 13.22 -3.78 6.26
CA THR A 185 14.62 -4.03 5.88
C THR A 185 14.77 -4.84 4.60
N ARG A 186 13.68 -5.31 3.99
CA ARG A 186 13.73 -6.04 2.71
C ARG A 186 13.88 -5.05 1.56
N ARG A 187 14.82 -5.31 0.64
CA ARG A 187 15.16 -4.37 -0.44
C ARG A 187 13.97 -4.00 -1.33
N GLY A 188 13.04 -4.93 -1.57
CA GLY A 188 11.82 -4.66 -2.34
C GLY A 188 10.87 -3.62 -1.70
N ALA A 189 10.99 -3.38 -0.39
CA ALA A 189 10.15 -2.48 0.40
C ALA A 189 10.94 -1.42 1.18
N ASN A 190 12.25 -1.28 0.92
CA ASN A 190 13.12 -0.31 1.59
C ASN A 190 12.91 1.13 1.10
N ASP A 191 11.93 1.36 0.22
CA ASP A 191 11.57 2.68 -0.32
C ASP A 191 10.60 3.45 0.58
N ILE A 192 10.40 3.00 1.82
CA ILE A 192 9.46 3.57 2.78
C ILE A 192 10.19 3.81 4.11
N ASP A 193 10.32 5.08 4.46
CA ASP A 193 10.83 5.48 5.78
C ASP A 193 9.78 5.25 6.87
N LEU A 194 10.25 5.12 8.12
CA LEU A 194 9.40 4.80 9.26
C LEU A 194 8.31 5.86 9.48
N PHE A 195 8.62 7.15 9.25
CA PHE A 195 7.60 8.21 9.32
C PHE A 195 6.48 8.00 8.31
N SER A 196 6.83 7.77 7.03
CA SER A 196 5.84 7.66 5.94
C SER A 196 4.90 6.49 6.17
N HIS A 197 5.41 5.38 6.72
CA HIS A 197 4.60 4.25 7.16
C HIS A 197 3.70 4.61 8.35
N SER A 198 4.27 5.11 9.46
CA SER A 198 3.48 5.52 10.63
C SER A 198 2.38 6.51 10.30
N TYR A 199 2.67 7.50 9.46
CA TYR A 199 1.72 8.52 9.04
C TYR A 199 0.61 7.94 8.16
N ALA A 200 0.92 7.01 7.26
CA ALA A 200 -0.08 6.31 6.46
C ALA A 200 -1.01 5.45 7.31
N VAL A 201 -0.46 4.64 8.21
CA VAL A 201 -1.23 3.79 9.15
C VAL A 201 -2.14 4.64 10.03
N SER A 202 -1.62 5.72 10.60
CA SER A 202 -2.41 6.65 11.40
C SER A 202 -3.52 7.35 10.58
N SER A 203 -3.24 7.70 9.33
CA SER A 203 -4.23 8.32 8.44
C SER A 203 -5.37 7.36 8.06
N ILE A 204 -5.04 6.09 7.77
CA ILE A 204 -6.03 5.03 7.52
C ILE A 204 -6.87 4.81 8.78
N PHE A 205 -6.22 4.68 9.94
CA PHE A 205 -6.86 4.51 11.23
C PHE A 205 -7.85 5.65 11.52
N LYS A 206 -7.41 6.91 11.35
CA LYS A 206 -8.22 8.10 11.59
C LYS A 206 -9.47 8.14 10.70
N ALA A 207 -9.31 7.90 9.41
CA ALA A 207 -10.43 7.91 8.46
C ALA A 207 -11.49 6.86 8.81
N LEU A 208 -11.06 5.63 9.15
CA LEU A 208 -11.96 4.54 9.54
C LEU A 208 -12.60 4.76 10.92
N LEU A 209 -11.84 5.34 11.87
CA LEU A 209 -12.37 5.70 13.19
C LEU A 209 -13.43 6.78 13.07
N PHE A 210 -13.18 7.82 12.26
CA PHE A 210 -14.16 8.86 11.98
C PHE A 210 -15.44 8.26 11.38
N ASP A 211 -15.31 7.38 10.38
CA ASP A 211 -16.46 6.74 9.74
C ASP A 211 -17.34 5.97 10.74
N HIS A 212 -16.71 5.26 11.66
CA HIS A 212 -17.41 4.53 12.71
C HIS A 212 -18.17 5.48 13.65
N LEU A 213 -17.48 6.51 14.16
CA LEU A 213 -18.04 7.40 15.19
C LEU A 213 -19.11 8.33 14.63
N TYR A 214 -18.99 8.78 13.38
CA TYR A 214 -19.90 9.77 12.79
C TYR A 214 -21.03 9.16 11.95
N PHE A 215 -20.81 8.00 11.33
CA PHE A 215 -21.79 7.38 10.44
C PHE A 215 -22.23 5.98 10.89
N GLY A 216 -21.68 5.47 11.99
CA GLY A 216 -22.03 4.15 12.52
C GLY A 216 -21.54 2.99 11.64
N TYR A 217 -20.56 3.22 10.75
CA TYR A 217 -20.00 2.12 9.96
C TYR A 217 -19.25 1.14 10.87
N PRO A 218 -19.41 -0.18 10.68
CA PRO A 218 -18.63 -1.14 11.45
C PRO A 218 -17.14 -1.02 11.09
N PHE A 219 -16.26 -1.28 12.06
CA PHE A 219 -14.85 -1.39 11.75
C PHE A 219 -14.60 -2.54 10.75
N PRO A 220 -13.66 -2.35 9.81
CA PRO A 220 -13.31 -3.41 8.88
C PRO A 220 -12.69 -4.59 9.64
N GLU A 221 -13.19 -5.79 9.39
CA GLU A 221 -12.60 -7.02 9.95
C GLU A 221 -11.30 -7.39 9.23
N THR A 222 -11.18 -6.99 7.95
CA THR A 222 -10.08 -7.36 7.07
C THR A 222 -9.70 -6.19 6.16
N ILE A 223 -8.50 -6.24 5.56
CA ILE A 223 -8.06 -5.24 4.58
C ILE A 223 -8.96 -5.14 3.34
N PHE A 224 -9.82 -6.15 3.07
CA PHE A 224 -10.75 -6.15 1.94
C PHE A 224 -12.06 -5.43 2.26
N ASP A 225 -12.33 -5.15 3.53
CA ASP A 225 -13.48 -4.37 3.99
C ASP A 225 -13.15 -2.87 4.06
N VAL A 226 -11.86 -2.51 3.93
CA VAL A 226 -11.39 -1.12 3.92
C VAL A 226 -11.84 -0.45 2.61
N ASN A 227 -12.60 0.63 2.75
CA ASN A 227 -13.05 1.46 1.65
C ASN A 227 -12.68 2.92 1.94
N LEU A 228 -11.66 3.40 1.24
CA LEU A 228 -11.11 4.74 1.42
C LEU A 228 -11.08 5.46 0.09
N ARG A 229 -11.22 6.78 0.14
CA ARG A 229 -11.17 7.67 -1.02
C ARG A 229 -10.25 8.86 -0.71
N PHE A 230 -10.06 9.73 -1.69
CA PHE A 230 -9.34 10.98 -1.50
C PHE A 230 -10.28 12.17 -1.64
N LEU A 231 -10.12 13.15 -0.77
CA LEU A 231 -10.67 14.49 -0.96
C LEU A 231 -9.58 15.39 -1.55
N LYS A 232 -9.80 15.86 -2.77
CA LYS A 232 -8.96 16.84 -3.45
C LYS A 232 -9.52 18.23 -3.17
N THR A 233 -8.73 19.09 -2.53
CA THR A 233 -9.12 20.45 -2.14
C THR A 233 -7.91 21.39 -2.08
N LYS A 234 -8.13 22.64 -1.69
CA LYS A 234 -7.07 23.65 -1.49
C LYS A 234 -6.37 23.47 -0.14
N LYS A 235 -5.10 23.87 -0.06
CA LYS A 235 -4.30 23.78 1.18
C LYS A 235 -4.90 24.50 2.37
N LYS A 236 -5.65 25.59 2.13
CA LYS A 236 -6.34 26.36 3.19
C LYS A 236 -7.29 25.52 4.04
N GLU A 237 -7.85 24.43 3.49
CA GLU A 237 -8.80 23.56 4.21
C GLU A 237 -8.11 22.60 5.18
N LYS A 238 -6.76 22.53 5.17
CA LYS A 238 -6.01 21.53 5.93
C LYS A 238 -6.34 21.51 7.41
N ARG A 239 -6.26 22.66 8.09
CA ARG A 239 -6.54 22.76 9.53
C ARG A 239 -7.96 22.30 9.85
N ARG A 240 -8.92 22.70 9.02
CA ARG A 240 -10.32 22.33 9.19
C ARG A 240 -10.55 20.82 9.08
N ILE A 241 -9.94 20.20 8.08
CA ILE A 241 -10.06 18.76 7.81
C ILE A 241 -9.32 17.92 8.87
N GLU A 242 -8.08 18.30 9.21
CA GLU A 242 -7.22 17.51 10.08
C GLU A 242 -7.50 17.71 11.57
N GLU A 243 -7.91 18.90 12.00
CA GLU A 243 -8.01 19.24 13.42
C GLU A 243 -9.41 19.66 13.84
N GLU A 244 -10.06 20.58 13.12
CA GLU A 244 -11.34 21.12 13.57
C GLU A 244 -12.46 20.07 13.46
N ILE A 245 -12.51 19.35 12.34
CA ILE A 245 -13.47 18.27 12.08
C ILE A 245 -12.79 16.89 12.21
N ALA A 246 -11.48 16.79 11.97
CA ALA A 246 -10.65 15.60 12.18
C ALA A 246 -11.05 14.34 11.38
N PHE A 247 -11.58 14.49 10.17
CA PHE A 247 -12.06 13.36 9.35
C PHE A 247 -11.05 12.77 8.35
N GLY A 248 -9.88 13.38 8.22
CA GLY A 248 -8.85 12.93 7.30
C GLY A 248 -7.48 13.55 7.57
N ASN A 249 -6.48 13.08 6.82
CA ASN A 249 -5.10 13.57 6.86
C ASN A 249 -4.58 13.80 5.44
N GLU A 250 -3.80 14.87 5.25
CA GLU A 250 -3.16 15.22 3.98
C GLU A 250 -2.07 14.19 3.64
N ILE A 251 -2.30 13.36 2.64
CA ILE A 251 -1.32 12.35 2.21
C ILE A 251 -0.45 12.81 1.05
N PHE A 252 -0.89 13.81 0.28
CA PHE A 252 -0.16 14.36 -0.84
C PHE A 252 -0.56 15.80 -1.07
N SER A 253 0.42 16.66 -1.34
CA SER A 253 0.14 18.04 -1.73
C SER A 253 1.21 18.61 -2.64
N ILE A 254 0.75 19.40 -3.60
CA ILE A 254 1.55 20.05 -4.62
C ILE A 254 0.92 21.38 -4.98
N GLU A 255 1.75 22.42 -5.08
CA GLU A 255 1.28 23.80 -5.27
C GLU A 255 0.18 24.17 -4.25
N ASP A 256 -1.02 24.59 -4.67
CA ASP A 256 -2.16 24.86 -3.78
C ASP A 256 -3.13 23.67 -3.64
N THR A 257 -2.86 22.54 -4.31
CA THR A 257 -3.72 21.35 -4.27
C THR A 257 -3.26 20.36 -3.19
N SER A 258 -4.20 19.89 -2.39
CA SER A 258 -4.02 18.87 -1.35
C SER A 258 -4.99 17.71 -1.52
N PHE A 259 -4.51 16.51 -1.22
CA PHE A 259 -5.26 15.27 -1.22
C PHE A 259 -5.28 14.71 0.20
N PHE A 260 -6.48 14.56 0.75
CA PHE A 260 -6.71 14.00 2.08
C PHE A 260 -7.26 12.59 1.95
N LEU A 261 -6.73 11.66 2.74
CA LEU A 261 -7.32 10.32 2.85
C LEU A 261 -8.59 10.41 3.71
N ILE A 262 -9.71 9.93 3.18
CA ILE A 262 -11.03 10.03 3.80
C ILE A 262 -11.76 8.69 3.80
N GLY A 263 -12.67 8.54 4.76
CA GLY A 263 -13.57 7.40 4.88
C GLY A 263 -14.64 7.35 3.78
N GLN A 264 -15.36 6.23 3.72
CA GLN A 264 -16.47 6.03 2.79
C GLN A 264 -17.71 6.85 3.16
N GLY A 265 -17.89 7.22 4.43
CA GLY A 265 -19.04 8.02 4.87
C GLY A 265 -19.00 9.48 4.41
N ILE A 266 -17.81 9.97 4.07
CA ILE A 266 -17.62 11.31 3.54
C ILE A 266 -18.15 11.37 2.10
N ASP A 267 -19.20 12.16 1.89
CA ASP A 267 -19.82 12.41 0.59
C ASP A 267 -19.99 13.92 0.31
N ASN A 268 -20.55 14.26 -0.84
CA ASN A 268 -20.75 15.67 -1.23
C ASN A 268 -21.71 16.42 -0.29
N LEU A 269 -22.65 15.72 0.35
CA LEU A 269 -23.56 16.34 1.32
C LEU A 269 -22.81 16.70 2.60
N PHE A 270 -21.98 15.79 3.11
CA PHE A 270 -21.10 16.06 4.25
C PHE A 270 -20.21 17.28 3.98
N LEU A 271 -19.54 17.33 2.82
CA LEU A 271 -18.70 18.47 2.44
C LEU A 271 -19.49 19.78 2.41
N LYS A 272 -20.70 19.76 1.86
CA LYS A 272 -21.59 20.94 1.80
C LYS A 272 -22.01 21.40 3.19
N LEU A 273 -22.44 20.48 4.06
CA LEU A 273 -22.85 20.79 5.44
C LEU A 273 -21.69 21.41 6.25
N HIS A 274 -20.47 20.95 5.98
CA HIS A 274 -19.27 21.48 6.60
C HIS A 274 -18.62 22.61 5.80
N SER A 275 -19.26 23.16 4.76
CA SER A 275 -18.72 24.27 3.94
C SER A 275 -17.28 24.04 3.46
N ILE A 276 -16.97 22.81 3.03
CA ILE A 276 -15.66 22.44 2.47
C ILE A 276 -15.79 22.37 0.96
N GLU A 277 -15.00 23.18 0.25
CA GLU A 277 -14.91 23.12 -1.20
C GLU A 277 -13.94 22.01 -1.61
N GLY A 278 -14.38 21.00 -2.36
CA GLY A 278 -13.50 19.94 -2.82
C GLY A 278 -14.17 18.89 -3.69
N GLU A 279 -13.37 18.00 -4.22
CA GLU A 279 -13.78 16.90 -5.11
C GLU A 279 -13.36 15.57 -4.49
N ILE A 280 -14.31 14.63 -4.37
CA ILE A 280 -14.01 13.26 -3.94
C ILE A 280 -13.53 12.46 -5.15
N VAL A 281 -12.33 11.90 -5.06
CA VAL A 281 -11.66 11.17 -6.15
C VAL A 281 -11.13 9.82 -5.67
N ASP A 282 -11.03 8.86 -6.59
CA ASP A 282 -10.55 7.50 -6.30
C ASP A 282 -9.01 7.35 -6.42
N GLU A 283 -8.34 8.34 -7.00
CA GLU A 283 -6.89 8.31 -7.23
C GLU A 283 -6.23 9.66 -6.98
N VAL A 284 -4.98 9.63 -6.49
CA VAL A 284 -4.15 10.83 -6.37
C VAL A 284 -3.57 11.15 -7.74
N PHE A 285 -4.13 12.18 -8.37
CA PHE A 285 -3.76 12.59 -9.71
C PHE A 285 -3.91 14.11 -9.89
N VAL A 286 -2.87 14.74 -10.43
CA VAL A 286 -2.88 16.18 -10.72
C VAL A 286 -2.90 16.41 -12.22
N GLU A 287 -4.03 16.91 -12.70
CA GLU A 287 -4.24 17.16 -14.13
C GLU A 287 -3.49 18.39 -14.64
N LYS A 288 -3.39 19.47 -13.86
CA LYS A 288 -2.77 20.72 -14.33
C LYS A 288 -1.94 21.31 -13.20
N THR A 289 -0.81 21.87 -13.58
CA THR A 289 0.20 22.48 -12.70
C THR A 289 0.77 23.67 -13.43
N GLU A 290 1.05 24.75 -12.69
CA GLU A 290 1.72 25.92 -13.26
C GLU A 290 3.21 25.66 -13.44
N LYS A 291 3.81 24.91 -12.50
CA LYS A 291 5.21 24.49 -12.58
C LYS A 291 5.39 23.28 -13.49
N ILE A 292 6.54 23.25 -14.16
CA ILE A 292 6.99 22.11 -14.94
C ILE A 292 7.73 21.18 -13.97
N TYR A 293 7.26 19.94 -13.88
CA TYR A 293 7.83 18.92 -13.03
C TYR A 293 8.54 17.86 -13.87
N PRO A 294 9.75 17.43 -13.48
CA PRO A 294 10.52 16.39 -14.18
C PRO A 294 10.00 14.96 -13.92
N HIS A 295 8.75 14.77 -13.47
CA HIS A 295 8.20 13.47 -13.09
C HIS A 295 6.65 13.42 -13.21
N PRO A 296 6.04 12.22 -13.40
CA PRO A 296 4.58 12.05 -13.38
C PRO A 296 4.03 12.42 -12.02
N LEU A 297 3.00 13.28 -11.98
CA LEU A 297 2.20 13.56 -10.78
C LEU A 297 1.13 12.47 -10.51
N LYS A 298 1.48 11.22 -10.83
CA LYS A 298 0.65 10.02 -10.66
C LYS A 298 1.57 8.85 -10.22
N PRO A 299 1.64 8.53 -8.91
CA PRO A 299 2.61 7.58 -8.38
C PRO A 299 2.50 6.15 -8.94
N ASP A 300 1.29 5.72 -9.33
CA ASP A 300 1.03 4.37 -9.84
C ASP A 300 1.71 4.11 -11.19
N GLU A 301 1.89 5.13 -12.01
CA GLU A 301 2.57 5.03 -13.30
C GLU A 301 4.04 4.65 -13.10
N ILE A 302 4.72 5.22 -12.09
CA ILE A 302 6.12 4.89 -11.76
C ILE A 302 6.22 3.47 -11.16
N LEU A 303 5.37 3.16 -10.19
CA LEU A 303 5.42 1.88 -9.48
C LEU A 303 5.04 0.69 -10.38
N SER A 304 4.35 0.94 -11.50
CA SER A 304 3.95 -0.11 -12.44
C SER A 304 5.12 -0.85 -13.12
N THR A 305 6.32 -0.28 -13.10
CA THR A 305 7.56 -0.89 -13.65
C THR A 305 8.52 -1.39 -12.59
N LEU A 306 8.22 -1.21 -11.31
CA LEU A 306 9.09 -1.59 -10.21
C LEU A 306 8.60 -2.86 -9.57
N LEU A 307 9.50 -3.82 -9.36
CA LEU A 307 9.15 -5.07 -8.67
C LEU A 307 9.51 -4.99 -7.19
N VAL A 308 8.57 -5.40 -6.34
CA VAL A 308 8.79 -5.68 -4.92
C VAL A 308 9.51 -7.03 -4.73
N LYS A 309 9.36 -7.95 -5.69
CA LYS A 309 10.03 -9.25 -5.76
C LYS A 309 10.07 -9.76 -7.18
N THR A 310 11.01 -10.63 -7.48
CA THR A 310 11.05 -11.45 -8.70
C THR A 310 10.46 -12.85 -8.44
N PRO A 311 10.10 -13.61 -9.49
CA PRO A 311 9.78 -15.03 -9.34
C PRO A 311 10.92 -15.83 -8.68
N GLN A 312 12.17 -15.50 -8.99
CA GLN A 312 13.35 -16.18 -8.45
C GLN A 312 13.49 -15.98 -6.95
N ASP A 313 13.14 -14.80 -6.42
CA ASP A 313 13.17 -14.51 -4.98
C ASP A 313 12.30 -15.48 -4.16
N ILE A 314 11.27 -16.06 -4.79
CA ILE A 314 10.34 -17.02 -4.16
C ILE A 314 10.57 -18.46 -4.62
N GLY A 315 11.66 -18.73 -5.35
CA GLY A 315 12.00 -20.06 -5.86
C GLY A 315 11.03 -20.57 -6.92
N MET A 316 10.49 -19.69 -7.77
CA MET A 316 9.55 -20.03 -8.84
C MET A 316 9.96 -19.39 -10.17
N THR A 317 9.52 -20.00 -11.26
CA THR A 317 9.49 -19.36 -12.58
C THR A 317 8.26 -18.47 -12.73
N PHE A 318 8.29 -17.51 -13.67
CA PHE A 318 7.12 -16.70 -13.98
C PHE A 318 5.92 -17.54 -14.46
N GLU A 319 6.15 -18.65 -15.18
CA GLU A 319 5.07 -19.52 -15.64
C GLU A 319 4.42 -20.30 -14.50
N GLU A 320 5.19 -20.76 -13.51
CA GLU A 320 4.63 -21.38 -12.30
C GLU A 320 3.77 -20.40 -11.52
N MET A 321 4.21 -19.14 -11.38
CA MET A 321 3.39 -18.10 -10.78
C MET A 321 2.10 -17.84 -11.56
N VAL A 322 2.19 -17.73 -12.89
CA VAL A 322 1.02 -17.56 -13.76
C VAL A 322 0.05 -18.71 -13.58
N ASN A 323 0.53 -19.95 -13.45
CA ASN A 323 -0.31 -21.12 -13.22
C ASN A 323 -0.96 -21.10 -11.83
N GLY A 324 -0.24 -20.70 -10.77
CA GLY A 324 -0.81 -20.49 -9.44
C GLY A 324 -1.94 -19.45 -9.44
N VAL A 325 -1.76 -18.34 -10.17
CA VAL A 325 -2.80 -17.32 -10.34
C VAL A 325 -4.00 -17.84 -11.12
N LYS A 326 -3.80 -18.67 -12.16
CA LYS A 326 -4.91 -19.34 -12.87
C LYS A 326 -5.73 -20.21 -11.94
N GLU A 327 -5.09 -20.98 -11.06
CA GLU A 327 -5.79 -21.84 -10.10
C GLU A 327 -6.71 -21.05 -9.17
N ILE A 328 -6.25 -19.89 -8.69
CA ILE A 328 -7.10 -18.98 -7.87
C ILE A 328 -8.28 -18.46 -8.69
N ILE A 329 -8.05 -18.04 -9.94
CA ILE A 329 -9.10 -17.53 -10.84
C ILE A 329 -10.13 -18.61 -11.14
N ASP A 330 -9.69 -19.84 -11.41
CA ASP A 330 -10.57 -20.97 -11.71
C ASP A 330 -11.36 -21.40 -10.47
N PHE A 331 -10.76 -21.34 -9.28
CA PHE A 331 -11.50 -21.46 -8.02
C PHE A 331 -12.60 -20.40 -7.89
N GLY A 332 -12.28 -19.12 -8.16
CA GLY A 332 -13.28 -18.04 -8.13
C GLY A 332 -14.41 -18.27 -9.13
N ARG A 333 -14.11 -18.74 -10.34
CA ARG A 333 -15.10 -19.07 -11.37
C ARG A 333 -15.99 -20.24 -10.96
N PHE A 334 -15.42 -21.24 -10.31
CA PHE A 334 -16.17 -22.35 -9.74
C PHE A 334 -17.16 -21.84 -8.67
N LYS A 335 -16.71 -20.96 -7.76
CA LYS A 335 -17.58 -20.33 -6.76
C LYS A 335 -18.66 -19.43 -7.36
N GLU A 336 -18.34 -18.68 -8.41
CA GLU A 336 -19.32 -17.91 -9.18
C GLU A 336 -20.39 -18.83 -9.78
N LEU A 337 -19.98 -19.97 -10.35
CA LEU A 337 -20.89 -20.97 -10.92
C LEU A 337 -21.84 -21.56 -9.88
N GLU A 338 -21.34 -21.91 -8.69
CA GLU A 338 -22.19 -22.40 -7.57
C GLU A 338 -23.26 -21.36 -7.20
N ARG A 339 -22.85 -20.10 -7.00
CA ARG A 339 -23.78 -18.99 -6.69
C ARG A 339 -24.81 -18.76 -7.78
N LEU A 340 -24.40 -18.80 -9.04
CA LEU A 340 -25.32 -18.59 -10.16
C LEU A 340 -26.32 -19.74 -10.32
N LYS A 341 -25.96 -20.99 -10.03
CA LYS A 341 -26.90 -22.12 -10.01
C LYS A 341 -27.97 -21.93 -8.94
N ILE A 342 -27.60 -21.47 -7.75
CA ILE A 342 -28.57 -21.15 -6.68
C ILE A 342 -29.49 -20.01 -7.13
N ARG A 343 -28.92 -18.93 -7.68
CA ARG A 343 -29.68 -17.80 -8.22
C ARG A 343 -30.63 -18.21 -9.34
N GLU A 344 -30.23 -19.12 -10.22
CA GLU A 344 -31.07 -19.65 -11.29
C GLU A 344 -32.31 -20.37 -10.73
N ARG A 345 -32.11 -21.25 -9.73
CA ARG A 345 -33.23 -21.94 -9.04
C ARG A 345 -34.17 -20.94 -8.37
N GLY A 346 -33.62 -19.95 -7.65
CA GLY A 346 -34.40 -18.90 -7.00
C GLY A 346 -35.21 -18.06 -7.99
N LEU A 347 -34.62 -17.67 -9.12
CA LEU A 347 -35.33 -16.95 -10.19
C LEU A 347 -36.45 -17.79 -10.81
N LYS A 348 -36.24 -19.09 -11.05
CA LYS A 348 -37.29 -20.00 -11.55
C LYS A 348 -38.47 -20.08 -10.57
N LYS A 349 -38.19 -20.24 -9.28
CA LYS A 349 -39.23 -20.26 -8.22
C LYS A 349 -39.99 -18.93 -8.18
N HIS A 350 -39.28 -17.80 -8.23
CA HIS A 350 -39.90 -16.48 -8.21
C HIS A 350 -40.79 -16.27 -9.45
N ILE A 351 -40.32 -16.61 -10.65
CA ILE A 351 -41.13 -16.53 -11.88
C ILE A 351 -42.40 -17.40 -11.76
N LYS A 352 -42.30 -18.61 -11.21
CA LYS A 352 -43.46 -19.48 -10.96
C LYS A 352 -44.48 -18.81 -10.03
N ASN A 353 -44.03 -18.13 -8.98
CA ASN A 353 -44.91 -17.42 -8.05
C ASN A 353 -45.55 -16.18 -8.69
N LEU A 354 -44.79 -15.39 -9.46
CA LEU A 354 -45.32 -14.22 -10.17
C LEU A 354 -46.38 -14.60 -11.21
N ARG A 355 -46.23 -15.76 -11.86
CA ARG A 355 -47.26 -16.32 -12.76
C ARG A 355 -48.56 -16.61 -12.04
N LYS A 356 -48.52 -17.07 -10.79
CA LYS A 356 -49.73 -17.29 -9.97
C LYS A 356 -50.42 -15.98 -9.58
N GLY A 357 -49.65 -14.90 -9.42
CA GLY A 357 -50.16 -13.57 -9.05
C GLY A 357 -50.38 -12.61 -10.22
N ASN A 358 -50.42 -13.09 -11.48
CA ASN A 358 -50.66 -12.30 -12.69
C ASN A 358 -49.78 -11.03 -12.87
N LYS A 359 -48.54 -11.04 -12.37
CA LYS A 359 -47.62 -9.90 -12.46
C LYS A 359 -46.79 -9.89 -13.75
N SER A 360 -47.44 -9.70 -14.90
CA SER A 360 -46.87 -9.83 -16.26
C SER A 360 -45.56 -9.05 -16.48
N ARG A 361 -45.50 -7.79 -16.03
CA ARG A 361 -44.34 -6.91 -16.22
C ARG A 361 -43.12 -7.39 -15.42
N GLU A 362 -43.32 -7.81 -14.18
CA GLU A 362 -42.23 -8.34 -13.33
C GLU A 362 -41.69 -9.67 -13.86
N ILE A 363 -42.57 -10.53 -14.40
CA ILE A 363 -42.18 -11.79 -15.05
C ILE A 363 -41.20 -11.54 -16.20
N GLN A 364 -41.50 -10.58 -17.08
CA GLN A 364 -40.62 -10.24 -18.21
C GLN A 364 -39.23 -9.77 -17.73
N ILE A 365 -39.17 -8.95 -16.69
CA ILE A 365 -37.90 -8.50 -16.08
C ILE A 365 -37.11 -9.68 -15.54
N LYS A 366 -37.75 -10.57 -14.76
CA LYS A 366 -37.08 -11.74 -14.19
C LYS A 366 -36.63 -12.74 -15.26
N LEU A 367 -37.38 -12.92 -16.34
CA LEU A 367 -36.97 -13.75 -17.49
C LEU A 367 -35.72 -13.19 -18.19
N LYS A 368 -35.63 -11.87 -18.38
CA LYS A 368 -34.41 -11.23 -18.92
C LYS A 368 -33.19 -11.49 -18.02
N ILE A 369 -33.36 -11.37 -16.70
CA ILE A 369 -32.30 -11.68 -15.73
C ILE A 369 -31.92 -13.17 -15.79
N LEU A 370 -32.91 -14.08 -15.87
CA LEU A 370 -32.67 -15.52 -15.95
C LEU A 370 -31.88 -15.90 -17.21
N ARG A 371 -32.19 -15.29 -18.37
CA ARG A 371 -31.41 -15.49 -19.61
C ARG A 371 -29.95 -15.08 -19.44
N LYS A 372 -29.69 -13.92 -18.82
CA LYS A 372 -28.31 -13.45 -18.52
C LYS A 372 -27.58 -14.42 -17.58
N VAL A 373 -28.25 -14.89 -16.53
CA VAL A 373 -27.69 -15.86 -15.57
C VAL A 373 -27.35 -17.19 -16.27
N ARG A 374 -28.25 -17.74 -17.09
CA ARG A 374 -28.02 -18.98 -17.85
C ARG A 374 -26.88 -18.87 -18.84
N SER A 375 -26.80 -17.78 -19.59
CA SER A 375 -25.69 -17.52 -20.51
C SER A 375 -24.34 -17.53 -19.77
N ARG A 376 -24.27 -16.87 -18.61
CA ARG A 376 -23.07 -16.88 -17.76
C ARG A 376 -22.74 -18.27 -17.22
N ILE A 377 -23.74 -19.04 -16.78
CA ILE A 377 -23.55 -20.44 -16.35
C ILE A 377 -22.96 -21.29 -17.49
N ASN A 378 -23.50 -21.18 -18.70
CA ASN A 378 -23.01 -21.96 -19.85
C ASN A 378 -21.59 -21.57 -20.24
N TYR A 379 -21.24 -20.28 -20.15
CA TYR A 379 -19.85 -19.85 -20.29
C TYR A 379 -18.96 -20.49 -19.22
N LEU A 380 -19.32 -20.38 -17.94
CA LEU A 380 -18.52 -20.89 -16.82
C LEU A 380 -18.33 -22.41 -16.88
N LYS A 381 -19.37 -23.17 -17.27
CA LYS A 381 -19.28 -24.63 -17.47
C LYS A 381 -18.23 -25.03 -18.52
N ARG A 382 -17.98 -24.19 -19.53
CA ARG A 382 -16.97 -24.47 -20.56
C ARG A 382 -15.54 -24.17 -20.11
N VAL A 383 -15.37 -23.19 -19.21
CA VAL A 383 -14.03 -22.72 -18.80
C VAL A 383 -13.55 -23.31 -17.48
N VAL A 384 -14.45 -23.74 -16.58
CA VAL A 384 -14.09 -24.35 -15.29
C VAL A 384 -13.80 -25.83 -15.51
N LYS A 385 -12.53 -26.21 -15.38
CA LYS A 385 -12.07 -27.60 -15.47
C LYS A 385 -11.77 -28.14 -14.06
N GLY A 386 -12.73 -28.87 -13.46
CA GLY A 386 -12.55 -29.54 -12.18
C GLY A 386 -12.68 -28.65 -10.92
N ARG A 387 -12.52 -29.27 -9.74
CA ARG A 387 -12.44 -28.57 -8.45
C ARG A 387 -10.99 -28.12 -8.21
N ALA A 388 -10.80 -26.87 -7.81
CA ALA A 388 -9.47 -26.36 -7.49
C ALA A 388 -8.92 -26.99 -6.20
N ASN A 389 -7.60 -27.18 -6.16
CA ASN A 389 -6.90 -27.68 -4.98
C ASN A 389 -6.65 -26.53 -3.99
N ILE A 390 -7.47 -26.43 -2.95
CA ILE A 390 -7.41 -25.37 -1.93
C ILE A 390 -6.04 -25.34 -1.24
N LYS A 391 -5.51 -26.51 -0.82
CA LYS A 391 -4.20 -26.58 -0.15
C LYS A 391 -3.06 -26.06 -1.03
N LYS A 392 -3.13 -26.31 -2.34
CA LYS A 392 -2.17 -25.79 -3.31
C LYS A 392 -2.26 -24.27 -3.44
N ILE A 393 -3.48 -23.72 -3.47
CA ILE A 393 -3.70 -22.27 -3.47
C ILE A 393 -3.18 -21.64 -2.18
N GLU A 394 -3.45 -22.23 -1.01
CA GLU A 394 -2.95 -21.74 0.28
C GLU A 394 -1.43 -21.70 0.32
N LYS A 395 -0.77 -22.77 -0.13
CA LYS A 395 0.70 -22.83 -0.24
C LYS A 395 1.23 -21.76 -1.21
N PHE A 396 0.56 -21.54 -2.34
CA PHE A 396 0.96 -20.50 -3.28
C PHE A 396 0.83 -19.10 -2.67
N LEU A 397 -0.29 -18.81 -1.99
CA LEU A 397 -0.54 -17.52 -1.35
C LEU A 397 0.42 -17.27 -0.17
N SER A 398 0.75 -18.31 0.60
CA SER A 398 1.69 -18.18 1.73
C SER A 398 3.12 -17.83 1.27
N LEU A 399 3.53 -18.32 0.10
CA LEU A 399 4.82 -17.99 -0.51
C LEU A 399 4.82 -16.59 -1.15
N THR A 400 3.70 -16.21 -1.79
CA THR A 400 3.67 -15.01 -2.65
C THR A 400 3.16 -13.75 -1.96
N LEU A 401 2.33 -13.85 -0.91
CA LEU A 401 1.66 -12.72 -0.23
C LEU A 401 1.97 -12.66 1.28
N ALA A 402 3.18 -13.06 1.69
CA ALA A 402 3.52 -13.39 3.08
C ALA A 402 3.18 -12.34 4.17
N PRO A 403 3.13 -11.01 3.93
CA PRO A 403 2.59 -10.03 4.88
C PRO A 403 1.12 -9.62 4.64
N ILE A 404 0.60 -9.75 3.42
CA ILE A 404 -0.76 -9.32 3.01
C ILE A 404 -1.64 -10.55 2.75
N ARG A 405 -1.63 -11.52 3.68
CA ARG A 405 -2.39 -12.76 3.50
C ARG A 405 -3.87 -12.40 3.32
N PRO A 406 -4.52 -12.86 2.22
CA PRO A 406 -5.93 -12.58 2.03
C PRO A 406 -6.74 -13.25 3.14
N PRO A 407 -7.83 -12.60 3.61
CA PRO A 407 -8.66 -13.11 4.71
C PRO A 407 -9.38 -14.39 4.33
N SER A 408 -9.65 -14.57 3.03
CA SER A 408 -10.08 -15.85 2.48
C SER A 408 -9.73 -15.93 0.99
N ILE A 409 -9.51 -17.15 0.54
CA ILE A 409 -9.31 -17.46 -0.88
C ILE A 409 -10.55 -17.05 -1.69
N ASN A 410 -11.75 -17.19 -1.12
CA ASN A 410 -13.00 -16.77 -1.75
C ASN A 410 -12.96 -15.28 -2.12
N ARG A 411 -12.79 -14.40 -1.12
CA ARG A 411 -12.77 -12.94 -1.35
C ARG A 411 -11.63 -12.53 -2.28
N PHE A 412 -10.45 -13.14 -2.13
CA PHE A 412 -9.32 -12.81 -3.01
C PHE A 412 -9.55 -13.25 -4.46
N SER A 413 -10.13 -14.43 -4.68
CA SER A 413 -10.48 -14.89 -6.03
C SER A 413 -11.52 -13.98 -6.71
N GLU A 414 -12.49 -13.47 -5.95
CA GLU A 414 -13.48 -12.50 -6.43
C GLU A 414 -12.82 -11.17 -6.81
N PHE A 415 -11.86 -10.70 -5.99
CA PHE A 415 -11.05 -9.54 -6.30
C PHE A 415 -10.29 -9.72 -7.62
N LEU A 416 -9.58 -10.84 -7.83
CA LEU A 416 -8.86 -11.11 -9.08
C LEU A 416 -9.81 -11.20 -10.29
N LEU A 417 -10.98 -11.82 -10.14
CA LEU A 417 -12.00 -11.85 -11.20
C LEU A 417 -12.53 -10.46 -11.53
N SER A 418 -12.65 -9.58 -10.53
CA SER A 418 -13.07 -8.20 -10.76
C SER A 418 -12.06 -7.44 -11.63
N LEU A 419 -10.75 -7.67 -11.43
CA LEU A 419 -9.70 -7.09 -12.27
C LEU A 419 -9.78 -7.59 -13.71
N MET A 420 -10.04 -8.88 -13.93
CA MET A 420 -10.23 -9.42 -15.28
C MET A 420 -11.48 -8.82 -15.95
N ASN A 421 -12.60 -8.76 -15.24
CA ASN A 421 -13.89 -8.40 -15.83
C ASN A 421 -14.01 -6.89 -16.07
N ARG A 422 -13.61 -6.08 -15.07
CA ARG A 422 -13.76 -4.61 -15.07
C ARG A 422 -12.57 -3.91 -15.72
N LYS A 423 -11.35 -4.31 -15.37
CA LYS A 423 -10.11 -3.68 -15.88
C LYS A 423 -9.51 -4.39 -17.09
N LYS A 424 -10.16 -5.45 -17.60
CA LYS A 424 -9.76 -6.22 -18.80
C LYS A 424 -8.32 -6.76 -18.75
N MET A 425 -7.82 -7.03 -17.54
CA MET A 425 -6.49 -7.60 -17.33
C MET A 425 -6.48 -9.10 -17.63
N ASN A 426 -5.44 -9.57 -18.28
CA ASN A 426 -5.19 -10.99 -18.44
C ASN A 426 -4.44 -11.58 -17.24
N VAL A 427 -4.38 -12.90 -17.13
CA VAL A 427 -3.75 -13.59 -15.98
C VAL A 427 -2.30 -13.15 -15.77
N ARG A 428 -1.49 -13.01 -16.84
CA ARG A 428 -0.09 -12.60 -16.74
C ARG A 428 0.05 -11.15 -16.26
N GLU A 429 -0.84 -10.27 -16.72
CA GLU A 429 -0.91 -8.88 -16.21
C GLU A 429 -1.30 -8.86 -14.72
N ILE A 430 -2.20 -9.73 -14.28
CA ILE A 430 -2.57 -9.87 -12.86
C ILE A 430 -1.39 -10.43 -12.05
N THR A 431 -0.70 -11.46 -12.54
CA THR A 431 0.50 -12.02 -11.89
C THR A 431 1.53 -10.94 -11.66
N LEU A 432 1.85 -10.15 -12.69
CA LEU A 432 2.77 -9.03 -12.57
C LEU A 432 2.25 -7.98 -11.57
N LYS A 433 1.04 -7.47 -11.78
CA LYS A 433 0.52 -6.30 -11.03
C LYS A 433 0.29 -6.59 -9.54
N ILE A 434 -0.18 -7.79 -9.19
CA ILE A 434 -0.60 -8.10 -7.82
C ILE A 434 0.50 -8.79 -7.00
N PHE A 435 1.35 -9.59 -7.65
CA PHE A 435 2.30 -10.45 -6.94
C PHE A 435 3.76 -10.00 -7.04
N LEU A 436 4.12 -9.27 -8.10
CA LEU A 436 5.51 -8.89 -8.38
C LEU A 436 5.75 -7.38 -8.27
N ASN A 437 4.83 -6.54 -8.75
CA ASN A 437 5.00 -5.09 -8.72
C ASN A 437 4.99 -4.53 -7.30
N LYS A 438 5.67 -3.39 -7.10
CA LYS A 438 5.51 -2.56 -5.91
C LYS A 438 4.06 -2.05 -5.84
N PRO A 439 3.30 -2.38 -4.77
CA PRO A 439 1.93 -1.89 -4.65
C PRO A 439 1.93 -0.39 -4.35
N VAL A 440 0.93 0.31 -4.88
CA VAL A 440 0.66 1.71 -4.56
C VAL A 440 -0.09 1.75 -3.22
N ILE A 441 0.68 1.75 -2.13
CA ILE A 441 0.17 1.89 -0.76
C ILE A 441 0.28 3.35 -0.31
N ILE A 442 -0.44 3.72 0.75
CA ILE A 442 -0.56 5.12 1.20
C ILE A 442 0.81 5.68 1.62
N SER A 443 1.64 4.90 2.31
CA SER A 443 2.99 5.33 2.70
C SER A 443 3.89 5.63 1.52
N ARG A 444 3.75 4.92 0.40
CA ARG A 444 4.45 5.25 -0.85
C ARG A 444 3.95 6.55 -1.47
N ILE A 445 2.67 6.88 -1.35
CA ILE A 445 2.12 8.18 -1.80
C ILE A 445 2.67 9.31 -0.92
N VAL A 446 2.68 9.13 0.40
CA VAL A 446 3.26 10.09 1.37
C VAL A 446 4.75 10.31 1.08
N LYS A 447 5.48 9.21 0.89
CA LYS A 447 6.91 9.23 0.57
C LYS A 447 7.18 9.94 -0.74
N TYR A 448 6.43 9.60 -1.79
CA TYR A 448 6.46 10.29 -3.08
C TYR A 448 6.25 11.80 -2.91
N GLY A 449 5.24 12.23 -2.15
CA GLY A 449 4.97 13.65 -1.89
C GLY A 449 6.09 14.39 -1.14
N SER A 450 6.94 13.67 -0.40
CA SER A 450 8.15 14.22 0.21
C SER A 450 9.30 14.28 -0.79
N ASP A 451 9.56 13.18 -1.50
CA ASP A 451 10.75 13.04 -2.35
C ASP A 451 10.65 13.87 -3.63
N ILE A 452 9.44 14.02 -4.16
CA ILE A 452 9.14 14.84 -5.35
C ILE A 452 9.61 16.29 -5.20
N LYS A 453 9.60 16.83 -3.97
CA LYS A 453 9.99 18.21 -3.68
C LYS A 453 11.52 18.39 -3.65
N MET A 454 12.27 17.29 -3.69
CA MET A 454 13.73 17.26 -3.62
C MET A 454 14.39 17.01 -4.98
N VAL A 455 13.61 16.68 -6.02
CA VAL A 455 14.13 16.38 -7.36
C VAL A 455 14.17 17.66 -8.19
N ASN A 456 15.38 18.05 -8.60
CA ASN A 456 15.59 19.28 -9.38
C ASN A 456 15.77 19.03 -10.88
N SER A 457 16.04 17.78 -11.29
CA SER A 457 16.29 17.43 -12.70
C SER A 457 15.83 16.02 -13.07
N LEU A 458 15.59 15.79 -14.37
CA LEU A 458 15.25 14.48 -14.94
C LEU A 458 16.38 13.45 -14.82
N GLU A 459 17.62 13.91 -14.66
CA GLU A 459 18.81 13.05 -14.55
C GLU A 459 18.91 12.37 -13.18
N GLU A 460 18.29 12.95 -12.16
CA GLU A 460 18.23 12.41 -10.80
C GLU A 460 17.22 11.26 -10.63
N ILE A 461 16.34 11.08 -11.62
CA ILE A 461 15.36 9.99 -11.65
C ILE A 461 15.90 8.92 -12.58
N PRO A 462 16.20 7.70 -12.11
CA PRO A 462 16.44 6.59 -13.01
C PRO A 462 15.19 6.48 -13.90
N LYS A 463 15.33 6.61 -15.22
CA LYS A 463 14.19 6.85 -16.11
C LYS A 463 13.21 5.66 -16.09
N PHE A 464 12.08 5.77 -15.39
CA PHE A 464 11.05 4.71 -15.25
C PHE A 464 9.77 5.03 -16.06
N TYR A 465 9.06 4.02 -16.58
CA TYR A 465 8.10 4.20 -17.70
C TYR A 465 6.64 3.76 -17.48
N GLY A 466 5.73 4.70 -17.78
CA GLY A 466 4.30 4.51 -18.06
C GLY A 466 3.84 5.40 -19.23
N LYS A 467 2.53 5.59 -19.46
CA LYS A 467 2.11 6.93 -19.93
C LYS A 467 2.42 7.84 -18.74
N ILE A 468 3.00 9.02 -18.94
CA ILE A 468 3.38 9.89 -17.82
C ILE A 468 3.11 11.32 -18.24
N LYS A 469 2.45 12.10 -17.38
CA LYS A 469 2.27 13.52 -17.62
C LYS A 469 3.48 14.29 -17.13
N PHE A 470 4.23 14.94 -18.04
CA PHE A 470 5.27 15.91 -17.70
C PHE A 470 4.72 17.32 -17.98
N GLY A 471 4.55 18.14 -16.93
CA GLY A 471 4.03 19.50 -17.06
C GLY A 471 2.67 19.62 -17.77
N ARG A 472 2.50 20.64 -18.63
CA ARG A 472 1.24 21.00 -19.33
C ARG A 472 0.79 19.99 -20.40
N ARG A 473 1.55 18.93 -20.69
CA ARG A 473 1.25 17.96 -21.76
C ARG A 473 1.26 16.52 -21.25
N TYR A 474 0.29 15.73 -21.69
CA TYR A 474 0.36 14.26 -21.56
C TYR A 474 1.50 13.76 -22.44
N VAL A 475 2.53 13.15 -21.84
CA VAL A 475 3.60 12.49 -22.62
C VAL A 475 3.37 10.99 -22.53
N SER A 476 2.75 10.43 -23.58
CA SER A 476 2.67 8.99 -23.67
C SER A 476 4.08 8.43 -23.89
N GLY A 477 4.51 7.48 -23.05
CA GLY A 477 5.68 6.68 -23.37
C GLY A 477 5.50 6.06 -24.74
N ARG A 478 6.44 6.31 -25.65
CA ARG A 478 6.45 5.79 -27.02
C ARG A 478 7.42 4.63 -27.10
N TYR A 479 7.18 3.73 -28.04
CA TYR A 479 8.14 2.67 -28.33
C TYR A 479 9.25 3.23 -29.21
N PHE A 480 10.46 3.25 -28.67
CA PHE A 480 11.67 3.63 -29.38
C PHE A 480 12.53 2.39 -29.62
N THR A 481 13.25 2.39 -30.72
CA THR A 481 14.16 1.30 -31.06
C THR A 481 15.50 1.55 -30.38
N VAL A 482 16.01 0.55 -29.67
CA VAL A 482 17.38 0.56 -29.16
C VAL A 482 18.32 0.44 -30.35
N ARG A 483 19.08 1.49 -30.63
CA ARG A 483 20.02 1.57 -31.75
C ARG A 483 21.40 1.07 -31.40
N LYS A 484 21.85 1.37 -30.18
CA LYS A 484 23.17 0.94 -29.70
C LYS A 484 23.18 0.84 -28.19
N ILE A 485 23.92 -0.14 -27.65
CA ILE A 485 24.23 -0.23 -26.22
C ILE A 485 25.74 -0.14 -26.06
N ARG A 486 26.22 0.79 -25.23
CA ARG A 486 27.64 0.95 -24.90
C ARG A 486 27.87 0.81 -23.41
N LEU A 487 28.84 -0.02 -23.04
CA LEU A 487 29.37 -0.05 -21.69
C LEU A 487 30.44 1.04 -21.57
N GLU A 488 30.24 2.00 -20.68
CA GLU A 488 31.22 3.03 -20.32
C GLU A 488 31.64 2.83 -18.85
N LYS A 489 32.77 3.41 -18.44
CA LYS A 489 33.29 3.23 -17.07
C LYS A 489 32.24 3.69 -16.04
N GLY A 490 31.63 2.72 -15.36
CA GLY A 490 30.61 2.97 -14.35
C GLY A 490 29.20 3.29 -14.87
N LYS A 491 28.90 3.14 -16.17
CA LYS A 491 27.55 3.35 -16.73
C LYS A 491 27.28 2.60 -18.04
N VAL A 492 26.04 2.19 -18.27
CA VAL A 492 25.50 1.72 -19.56
C VAL A 492 24.85 2.90 -20.27
N LYS A 493 25.27 3.17 -21.50
CA LYS A 493 24.64 4.15 -22.39
C LYS A 493 23.80 3.42 -23.43
N ILE A 494 22.49 3.61 -23.38
CA ILE A 494 21.52 3.06 -24.34
C ILE A 494 21.11 4.18 -25.29
N ARG A 495 21.51 4.07 -26.55
CA ARG A 495 21.11 4.98 -27.63
C ARG A 495 19.79 4.54 -28.22
N PHE A 496 18.83 5.45 -28.24
CA PHE A 496 17.56 5.32 -28.95
C PHE A 496 17.59 6.12 -30.26
N ASP A 497 16.48 6.09 -31.01
CA ASP A 497 16.35 6.73 -32.32
C ASP A 497 16.88 8.18 -32.37
N ASN A 498 16.68 8.99 -31.32
CA ASN A 498 17.08 10.40 -31.30
C ASN A 498 17.51 10.94 -29.92
N PHE A 499 17.85 10.07 -28.97
CA PHE A 499 18.36 10.47 -27.65
C PHE A 499 19.09 9.31 -26.98
N ASP A 500 19.91 9.62 -25.98
CA ASP A 500 20.64 8.64 -25.19
C ASP A 500 20.06 8.57 -23.76
N ILE A 501 20.14 7.39 -23.15
CA ILE A 501 19.89 7.18 -21.72
C ILE A 501 21.16 6.61 -21.12
N GLU A 502 21.59 7.23 -20.02
CA GLU A 502 22.73 6.75 -19.25
C GLU A 502 22.21 6.13 -17.95
N ILE A 503 22.73 4.95 -17.63
CA ILE A 503 22.29 4.16 -16.49
C ILE A 503 23.56 3.72 -15.75
N PRO A 504 23.81 4.19 -14.52
CA PRO A 504 25.06 3.91 -13.82
C PRO A 504 25.20 2.40 -13.57
N LEU A 505 26.33 1.75 -13.88
CA LEU A 505 26.53 0.28 -13.73
C LEU A 505 26.53 -0.19 -12.29
N SER A 506 26.91 0.70 -11.38
CA SER A 506 26.88 0.46 -9.96
C SER A 506 26.15 1.61 -9.27
N TYR A 507 25.40 1.26 -8.23
CA TYR A 507 24.68 2.21 -7.42
C TYR A 507 24.95 1.90 -5.95
N ASN A 508 25.67 2.80 -5.27
CA ASN A 508 26.14 2.65 -3.89
C ASN A 508 26.90 1.33 -3.61
N GLY A 509 27.87 0.99 -4.46
CA GLY A 509 28.76 -0.16 -4.25
C GLY A 509 28.17 -1.52 -4.63
N ASN A 510 27.00 -1.56 -5.28
CA ASN A 510 26.41 -2.77 -5.84
C ASN A 510 26.12 -2.58 -7.33
N GLU A 511 26.28 -3.64 -8.12
CA GLU A 511 25.92 -3.65 -9.54
C GLU A 511 24.40 -3.49 -9.75
N ILE A 512 24.02 -2.79 -10.84
CA ILE A 512 22.65 -2.61 -11.34
C ILE A 512 21.88 -3.92 -11.43
N ASP A 513 22.56 -5.04 -11.68
CA ASP A 513 21.98 -6.37 -11.74
C ASP A 513 21.18 -6.75 -10.47
N LYS A 514 21.43 -6.05 -9.35
CA LYS A 514 20.68 -6.19 -8.10
C LYS A 514 19.50 -5.21 -7.94
N LEU A 515 19.25 -4.31 -8.89
CA LEU A 515 18.12 -3.38 -8.91
C LEU A 515 17.02 -3.96 -9.80
N ASN A 516 15.79 -4.10 -9.25
CA ASN A 516 14.62 -4.60 -9.99
C ASN A 516 14.09 -3.58 -11.04
N LEU A 517 14.92 -3.21 -12.01
CA LEU A 517 14.63 -2.22 -13.05
C LEU A 517 14.23 -2.90 -14.35
N TYR A 518 12.98 -2.68 -14.76
CA TYR A 518 12.39 -3.33 -15.93
C TYR A 518 11.73 -2.37 -16.91
N PHE A 519 11.68 -2.80 -18.17
CA PHE A 519 11.21 -2.02 -19.31
C PHE A 519 10.14 -2.78 -20.11
N PHE A 520 9.10 -2.06 -20.57
CA PHE A 520 8.09 -2.67 -21.43
C PHE A 520 8.60 -2.80 -22.87
N LEU A 521 8.78 -4.03 -23.35
CA LEU A 521 9.12 -4.37 -24.72
C LEU A 521 7.86 -4.59 -25.57
N LYS A 522 7.84 -4.09 -26.80
CA LYS A 522 6.91 -4.52 -27.86
C LYS A 522 7.48 -5.74 -28.57
N GLY A 523 7.13 -6.92 -28.07
CA GLY A 523 7.58 -8.20 -28.59
C GLY A 523 7.33 -9.33 -27.60
N LYS A 524 7.59 -10.56 -28.03
CA LYS A 524 7.60 -11.73 -27.16
C LYS A 524 9.05 -12.03 -26.77
N ARG A 525 9.40 -11.76 -25.52
CA ARG A 525 10.67 -12.14 -24.89
C ARG A 525 10.39 -13.11 -23.74
N LYS A 526 11.20 -14.16 -23.69
CA LYS A 526 11.31 -15.09 -22.57
C LYS A 526 12.77 -15.12 -22.16
N GLY A 527 13.03 -15.14 -20.86
CA GLY A 527 14.35 -15.15 -20.25
C GLY A 527 14.18 -15.24 -18.75
N ASP A 528 15.28 -15.34 -18.03
CA ASP A 528 15.25 -15.43 -16.57
C ASP A 528 14.75 -14.12 -15.95
N LEU A 529 15.11 -12.98 -16.56
CA LEU A 529 14.67 -11.65 -16.16
C LEU A 529 13.76 -10.99 -17.21
N SER A 530 13.06 -11.81 -18.01
CA SER A 530 12.10 -11.35 -19.04
C SER A 530 10.76 -12.08 -18.95
N PHE A 531 9.70 -11.31 -18.74
CA PHE A 531 8.34 -11.82 -18.52
C PHE A 531 7.41 -11.47 -19.69
N TYR A 532 6.97 -12.48 -20.44
CA TYR A 532 5.93 -12.27 -21.46
C TYR A 532 4.57 -12.00 -20.82
N LEU A 533 3.94 -10.87 -21.17
CA LEU A 533 2.68 -10.38 -20.58
C LEU A 533 1.44 -10.65 -21.44
N GLY A 534 1.63 -11.18 -22.65
CA GLY A 534 0.56 -11.34 -23.63
C GLY A 534 0.38 -10.13 -24.54
N LYS A 535 -0.40 -10.29 -25.62
CA LYS A 535 -0.68 -9.25 -26.63
C LYS A 535 0.60 -8.66 -27.24
N GLY A 536 1.64 -9.47 -27.45
CA GLY A 536 2.91 -9.02 -28.03
C GLY A 536 3.67 -8.03 -27.14
N ARG A 537 3.54 -8.12 -25.82
CA ARG A 537 4.29 -7.31 -24.85
C ARG A 537 5.06 -8.20 -23.88
N SER A 538 6.26 -7.75 -23.53
CA SER A 538 7.07 -8.32 -22.45
C SER A 538 7.52 -7.23 -21.49
N LEU A 539 7.81 -7.61 -20.25
CA LEU A 539 8.58 -6.82 -19.30
C LEU A 539 9.99 -7.41 -19.29
N VAL A 540 11.01 -6.60 -19.54
CA VAL A 540 12.40 -7.04 -19.76
C VAL A 540 13.31 -6.28 -18.80
N HIS A 541 14.14 -6.99 -18.06
CA HIS A 541 15.13 -6.38 -17.19
C HIS A 541 16.15 -5.59 -18.00
N ILE A 542 16.70 -4.53 -17.42
CA ILE A 542 17.68 -3.67 -18.09
C ILE A 542 18.85 -4.45 -18.72
N THR A 543 19.37 -5.44 -18.00
CA THR A 543 20.53 -6.25 -18.44
C THR A 543 20.20 -7.17 -19.62
N GLU A 544 18.92 -7.41 -19.89
CA GLU A 544 18.47 -8.25 -20.99
C GLU A 544 18.02 -7.44 -22.21
N ILE A 545 18.14 -6.11 -22.20
CA ILE A 545 17.86 -5.26 -23.37
C ILE A 545 18.92 -5.49 -24.46
N LYS A 546 18.47 -5.60 -25.71
CA LYS A 546 19.32 -5.80 -26.89
C LYS A 546 19.09 -4.72 -27.94
N GLU A 547 20.07 -4.52 -28.81
CA GLU A 547 19.89 -3.71 -30.02
C GLU A 547 18.73 -4.25 -30.88
N GLY A 548 17.95 -3.34 -31.45
CA GLY A 548 16.71 -3.66 -32.17
C GLY A 548 15.48 -3.84 -31.28
N ASP A 549 15.62 -3.97 -29.95
CA ASP A 549 14.48 -4.03 -29.05
C ASP A 549 13.67 -2.74 -29.12
N ARG A 550 12.34 -2.88 -29.21
CA ARG A 550 11.40 -1.75 -29.15
C ARG A 550 10.92 -1.57 -27.72
N ILE A 551 11.58 -0.69 -26.99
CA ILE A 551 11.30 -0.42 -25.58
C ILE A 551 10.39 0.80 -25.47
N LYS A 552 9.39 0.72 -24.60
CA LYS A 552 8.55 1.86 -24.26
C LYS A 552 9.33 2.76 -23.34
N VAL A 553 9.64 3.97 -23.80
CA VAL A 553 10.39 5.01 -23.08
C VAL A 553 9.54 6.26 -23.08
N ILE A 554 9.64 7.10 -22.05
CA ILE A 554 9.20 8.49 -22.17
C ILE A 554 10.42 9.34 -22.47
N LYS A 555 10.32 10.13 -23.52
CA LYS A 555 11.36 11.09 -23.89
C LYS A 555 11.53 12.06 -22.71
N PRO A 556 12.76 12.24 -22.17
CA PRO A 556 13.06 13.27 -21.19
C PRO A 556 12.58 14.64 -21.65
#